data_AF-A0ABD4DSL0-F1
#
_entry.id   AF-A0ABD4DSL0-F1
#
_cell.length_a   1.000
_cell.length_b   1.000
_cell.length_c   1.000
_cell.angle_alpha   90.00
_cell.angle_beta   90.00
_cell.angle_gamma   90.00
#
_symmetry.space_group_name_H-M   'P 1'
#
loop_
_entity.id
_entity.type
_entity.pdbx_description
1 polymer ?
#
loop_
_entity_poly.entity_id
_entity_poly.type
_entity_poly.pdbx_seq_one_letter_code
_entity_poly.pdbx_strand_id
1 'polypeptide(L)'
;MSVSCFFPTRRTLVLVAWVVLLAFFFANVEIQIEGSAGWAANLPTWRIEKHWLLDIFWGGRPMTGYHAWVFPFVALFFHLPPVFNGQWSWRIEARLIACIMVFWLAEDFLWFVLNPAYGLARFTPANVPWHIHWLGVAPTDYWTMSAAAIVLFFLSRARERTSL
;
A
#
# COMPACT_ATOMS: atom_id res chain seq x y z
N MET A 1 -4.03 22.53 -20.95
CA MET A 1 -4.27 22.32 -19.50
C MET A 1 -3.34 23.25 -18.74
N SER A 2 -3.78 23.88 -17.65
CA SER A 2 -2.87 24.72 -16.83
C SER A 2 -1.81 23.86 -16.14
N VAL A 3 -0.59 24.39 -16.00
CA VAL A 3 0.52 23.74 -15.26
C VAL A 3 0.13 23.47 -13.79
N SER A 4 -0.74 24.30 -13.21
CA SER A 4 -1.29 24.11 -11.85
C SER A 4 -2.07 22.79 -11.68
N CYS A 5 -2.54 22.17 -12.76
CA CYS A 5 -3.27 20.90 -12.71
C CYS A 5 -2.38 19.71 -12.30
N PHE A 6 -1.06 19.79 -12.54
CA PHE A 6 -0.12 18.73 -12.21
C PHE A 6 0.29 18.73 -10.73
N PHE A 7 0.24 19.87 -10.04
CA PHE A 7 0.58 19.95 -8.63
C PHE A 7 -0.53 19.33 -7.74
N PRO A 8 -0.18 18.63 -6.64
CA PRO A 8 -1.14 18.14 -5.67
C PRO A 8 -1.75 19.30 -4.88
N THR A 9 -3.04 19.22 -4.57
CA THR A 9 -3.68 20.22 -3.70
C THR A 9 -3.19 20.07 -2.25
N ARG A 10 -3.26 21.14 -1.44
CA ARG A 10 -2.96 21.05 0.01
C ARG A 10 -3.75 19.94 0.70
N ARG A 11 -5.02 19.72 0.31
CA ARG A 11 -5.86 18.63 0.83
C ARG A 11 -5.30 17.25 0.48
N THR A 12 -4.80 17.08 -0.75
CA THR A 12 -4.14 15.84 -1.20
C THR A 12 -2.85 15.58 -0.42
N LEU A 13 -2.02 16.61 -0.20
CA LEU A 13 -0.78 16.49 0.58
C LEU A 13 -1.04 16.11 2.04
N VAL A 14 -2.01 16.75 2.69
CA VAL A 14 -2.42 16.42 4.07
C VAL A 14 -2.97 14.99 4.15
N LEU A 15 -3.77 14.56 3.16
CA LEU A 15 -4.29 13.20 3.10
C LEU A 15 -3.16 12.16 2.95
N VAL A 16 -2.20 12.38 2.05
CA VAL A 16 -1.04 11.48 1.86
C VAL A 16 -0.19 11.43 3.13
N ALA A 17 0.10 12.57 3.76
CA ALA A 17 0.83 12.60 5.03
C ALA A 17 0.10 11.84 6.15
N TRP A 18 -1.24 11.92 6.20
CA TRP A 18 -2.04 11.16 7.15
C TRP A 18 -2.02 9.65 6.88
N VAL A 19 -2.06 9.25 5.60
CA VAL A 19 -1.92 7.83 5.20
C VAL A 19 -0.53 7.29 5.56
N VAL A 20 0.53 8.06 5.34
CA VAL A 20 1.90 7.69 5.74
C VAL A 20 2.03 7.59 7.26
N LEU A 21 1.32 8.43 8.03
CA LEU A 21 1.28 8.31 9.49
C LEU A 21 0.57 7.01 9.94
N LEU A 22 -0.54 6.63 9.29
CA LEU A 22 -1.20 5.34 9.56
C LEU A 22 -0.28 4.17 9.22
N ALA A 23 0.42 4.24 8.08
CA ALA A 23 1.39 3.24 7.65
C ALA A 23 2.56 3.10 8.65
N PHE A 24 3.09 4.21 9.17
CA PHE A 24 4.12 4.21 10.21
C PHE A 24 3.68 3.47 11.49
N PHE A 25 2.42 3.68 11.91
CA PHE A 25 1.84 2.99 13.07
C PHE A 25 1.42 1.54 12.81
N PHE A 26 1.49 1.07 11.55
CA PHE A 26 1.21 -0.32 11.18
C PHE A 26 2.49 -1.12 10.89
N ALA A 27 3.52 -0.47 10.35
CA ALA A 27 4.87 -1.02 10.25
C ALA A 27 5.47 -1.26 11.64
N ASN A 28 5.29 -0.31 12.56
CA ASN A 28 5.24 -0.63 14.00
C ASN A 28 3.95 -1.39 14.27
N VAL A 29 3.93 -2.38 15.16
CA VAL A 29 2.99 -3.53 15.17
C VAL A 29 3.46 -4.65 14.25
N GLU A 30 3.58 -4.47 12.93
CA GLU A 30 4.02 -5.57 12.06
C GLU A 30 5.46 -6.02 12.37
N ILE A 31 6.40 -5.09 12.56
CA ILE A 31 7.77 -5.37 13.04
C ILE A 31 7.76 -6.17 14.36
N GLN A 32 6.84 -5.86 15.27
CA GLN A 32 6.77 -6.49 16.59
C GLN A 32 6.18 -7.91 16.55
N ILE A 33 5.38 -8.26 15.54
CA ILE A 33 4.82 -9.61 15.38
C ILE A 33 5.66 -10.48 14.42
N GLU A 34 6.30 -9.90 13.40
CA GLU A 34 7.11 -10.63 12.42
C GLU A 34 8.60 -10.71 12.76
N GLY A 35 9.14 -9.68 13.44
CA GLY A 35 10.54 -9.59 13.81
C GLY A 35 11.48 -9.68 12.61
N SER A 36 12.50 -10.55 12.71
CA SER A 36 13.48 -10.77 11.64
C SER A 36 13.00 -11.69 10.51
N ALA A 37 11.88 -12.40 10.70
CA ALA A 37 11.47 -13.47 9.79
C ALA A 37 10.74 -12.92 8.55
N GLY A 38 9.93 -11.87 8.72
CA GLY A 38 9.15 -11.24 7.66
C GLY A 38 8.00 -12.11 7.12
N TRP A 39 7.07 -11.48 6.40
CA TRP A 39 6.02 -12.12 5.60
C TRP A 39 5.24 -13.24 6.33
N ALA A 40 4.90 -12.94 7.58
CA ALA A 40 4.22 -13.81 8.53
C ALA A 40 4.84 -15.21 8.65
N ALA A 41 6.15 -15.35 8.42
CA ALA A 41 6.83 -16.66 8.35
C ALA A 41 6.73 -17.47 9.65
N ASN A 42 6.80 -16.79 10.81
CA ASN A 42 6.70 -17.40 12.13
C ASN A 42 5.33 -17.23 12.79
N LEU A 43 4.35 -16.59 12.13
CA LEU A 43 3.02 -16.39 12.73
C LEU A 43 2.20 -17.68 12.72
N PRO A 44 1.40 -17.96 13.77
CA PRO A 44 0.57 -19.17 13.87
C PRO A 44 -0.67 -19.05 12.98
N THR A 45 -0.47 -19.09 11.66
CA THR A 45 -1.50 -18.86 10.65
C THR A 45 -1.40 -19.87 9.51
N TRP A 46 -2.52 -20.14 8.83
CA TRP A 46 -2.52 -21.00 7.65
C TRP A 46 -1.81 -20.33 6.47
N ARG A 47 -1.30 -21.11 5.51
CA ARG A 47 -0.52 -20.60 4.38
C ARG A 47 -0.87 -21.35 3.09
N ILE A 48 -1.02 -20.62 1.99
CA ILE A 48 -1.15 -21.14 0.63
C ILE A 48 0.16 -20.79 -0.08
N GLU A 49 1.08 -21.75 -0.14
CA GLU A 49 2.43 -21.54 -0.68
C GLU A 49 2.47 -21.51 -2.21
N LYS A 50 1.54 -22.19 -2.90
CA LYS A 50 1.51 -22.30 -4.37
C LYS A 50 0.08 -22.34 -4.88
N HIS A 51 -0.28 -21.35 -5.70
CA HIS A 51 -1.51 -21.32 -6.49
C HIS A 51 -1.35 -20.28 -7.60
N TRP A 52 -1.78 -20.57 -8.83
CA TRP A 52 -1.56 -19.69 -10.00
C TRP A 52 -2.16 -18.27 -9.86
N LEU A 53 -3.23 -18.11 -9.06
CA LEU A 53 -3.77 -16.79 -8.71
C LEU A 53 -2.77 -15.93 -7.90
N LEU A 54 -1.83 -16.54 -7.17
CA LEU A 54 -0.80 -15.80 -6.43
C LEU A 54 0.20 -15.15 -7.39
N ASP A 55 0.54 -15.81 -8.50
CA ASP A 55 1.41 -15.25 -9.53
C ASP A 55 0.79 -14.01 -10.19
N ILE A 56 -0.55 -13.97 -10.32
CA ILE A 56 -1.29 -12.87 -10.95
C ILE A 56 -1.63 -11.74 -9.97
N PHE A 57 -2.15 -12.06 -8.79
CA PHE A 57 -2.72 -11.09 -7.85
C PHE A 57 -1.86 -10.82 -6.62
N TRP A 58 -0.86 -11.66 -6.36
CA TRP A 58 -0.06 -11.66 -5.13
C TRP A 58 1.45 -11.59 -5.38
N GLY A 59 1.89 -11.27 -6.60
CA GLY A 59 3.31 -11.18 -6.98
C GLY A 59 4.09 -12.48 -6.81
N GLY A 60 3.43 -13.64 -6.91
CA GLY A 60 4.02 -14.97 -6.70
C GLY A 60 4.29 -15.34 -5.24
N ARG A 61 3.85 -14.52 -4.29
CA ARG A 61 4.15 -14.68 -2.85
C ARG A 61 3.19 -15.69 -2.20
N PRO A 62 3.59 -16.37 -1.11
CA PRO A 62 2.67 -17.14 -0.29
C PRO A 62 1.56 -16.25 0.30
N MET A 63 0.29 -16.63 0.12
CA MET A 63 -0.81 -16.02 0.87
C MET A 63 -0.85 -16.64 2.27
N THR A 64 -0.77 -15.81 3.30
CA THR A 64 -0.90 -16.27 4.70
C THR A 64 -2.24 -15.83 5.26
N GLY A 65 -2.76 -16.53 6.27
CA GLY A 65 -4.02 -16.14 6.90
C GLY A 65 -3.94 -14.78 7.60
N TYR A 66 -2.76 -14.37 8.07
CA TYR A 66 -2.51 -12.99 8.53
C TYR A 66 -2.86 -11.99 7.42
N HIS A 67 -2.21 -12.13 6.27
CA HIS A 67 -2.44 -11.27 5.11
C HIS A 67 -3.91 -11.31 4.65
N ALA A 68 -4.51 -12.51 4.55
CA ALA A 68 -5.87 -12.70 4.10
C ALA A 68 -6.93 -11.98 4.96
N TRP A 69 -6.64 -11.70 6.23
CA TRP A 69 -7.52 -10.90 7.10
C TRP A 69 -7.11 -9.43 7.16
N VAL A 70 -5.81 -9.13 7.15
CA VAL A 70 -5.32 -7.76 7.39
C VAL A 70 -5.52 -6.84 6.18
N PHE A 71 -5.36 -7.35 4.96
CA PHE A 71 -5.64 -6.60 3.74
C PHE A 71 -7.10 -6.13 3.62
N PRO A 72 -8.12 -7.00 3.75
CA PRO A 72 -9.52 -6.56 3.74
C PRO A 72 -9.88 -5.74 4.98
N PHE A 73 -9.27 -5.98 6.15
CA PHE A 73 -9.49 -5.14 7.33
C PHE A 73 -9.08 -3.68 7.10
N VAL A 74 -7.85 -3.44 6.63
CA VAL A 74 -7.39 -2.09 6.27
C VAL A 74 -8.25 -1.48 5.17
N ALA A 75 -8.61 -2.25 4.14
CA ALA A 75 -9.51 -1.78 3.09
C ALA A 75 -10.86 -1.31 3.68
N LEU A 76 -11.50 -2.10 4.54
CA LEU A 76 -12.75 -1.72 5.21
C LEU A 76 -12.61 -0.43 6.03
N PHE A 77 -11.49 -0.23 6.73
CA PHE A 77 -11.22 1.01 7.45
C PHE A 77 -11.12 2.24 6.52
N PHE A 78 -10.48 2.12 5.36
CA PHE A 78 -10.45 3.20 4.36
C PHE A 78 -11.84 3.49 3.77
N HIS A 79 -12.70 2.47 3.62
CA HIS A 79 -14.07 2.63 3.13
C HIS A 79 -15.09 3.05 4.20
N LEU A 80 -14.73 3.05 5.49
CA LEU A 80 -15.64 3.41 6.58
C LEU A 80 -16.22 4.84 6.44
N PRO A 81 -15.43 5.91 6.15
CA PRO A 81 -16.00 7.25 5.99
C PRO A 81 -17.06 7.39 4.87
N PRO A 82 -16.85 6.94 3.63
CA PRO A 82 -17.88 7.04 2.59
C PRO A 82 -19.09 6.14 2.83
N VAL A 83 -18.92 4.96 3.46
CA VAL A 83 -20.04 4.12 3.91
C VAL A 83 -20.87 4.87 4.95
N PHE A 84 -20.23 5.40 6.00
CA PHE A 84 -20.90 6.14 7.08
C PHE A 84 -21.64 7.39 6.58
N ASN A 85 -21.05 8.13 5.63
CA ASN A 85 -21.66 9.33 5.07
C ASN A 85 -22.67 9.04 3.94
N GLY A 86 -22.85 7.79 3.52
CA GLY A 86 -23.69 7.44 2.36
C GLY A 86 -23.20 8.04 1.03
N GLN A 87 -21.91 8.38 0.94
CA GLN A 87 -21.33 9.09 -0.21
C GLN A 87 -20.35 8.20 -0.97
N TRP A 88 -20.86 7.49 -1.98
CA TRP A 88 -20.04 6.70 -2.89
C TRP A 88 -19.97 7.32 -4.28
N SER A 89 -18.79 7.28 -4.90
CA SER A 89 -18.61 7.57 -6.33
C SER A 89 -17.30 6.96 -6.82
N TRP A 90 -17.17 6.72 -8.12
CA TRP A 90 -15.91 6.20 -8.69
C TRP A 90 -14.68 7.08 -8.40
N ARG A 91 -14.87 8.39 -8.19
CA ARG A 91 -13.79 9.32 -7.80
C ARG A 91 -13.40 9.18 -6.33
N ILE A 92 -14.35 8.85 -5.47
CA ILE A 92 -14.07 8.50 -4.07
C ILE A 92 -13.30 7.18 -4.07
N GLU A 93 -13.83 6.16 -4.74
CA GLU A 93 -13.20 4.84 -4.90
C GLU A 93 -11.75 4.92 -5.40
N ALA A 94 -11.52 5.62 -6.52
CA ALA A 94 -10.17 5.82 -7.05
C ALA A 94 -9.22 6.46 -6.02
N ARG A 95 -9.72 7.38 -5.17
CA ARG A 95 -8.92 7.99 -4.10
C ARG A 95 -8.65 7.01 -2.96
N LEU A 96 -9.61 6.16 -2.59
CA LEU A 96 -9.44 5.16 -1.55
C LEU A 96 -8.43 4.11 -1.96
N ILE A 97 -8.54 3.58 -3.18
CA ILE A 97 -7.56 2.63 -3.74
C ILE A 97 -6.16 3.28 -3.82
N ALA A 98 -6.06 4.55 -4.23
CA ALA A 98 -4.78 5.27 -4.21
C ALA A 98 -4.21 5.45 -2.78
N CYS A 99 -5.06 5.73 -1.79
CA CYS A 99 -4.66 5.76 -0.38
C CYS A 99 -4.22 4.39 0.14
N ILE A 100 -4.93 3.30 -0.20
CA ILE A 100 -4.58 1.93 0.19
C ILE A 100 -3.24 1.52 -0.45
N MET A 101 -3.00 1.88 -1.71
CA MET A 101 -1.70 1.67 -2.37
C MET A 101 -0.58 2.43 -1.66
N VAL A 102 -0.78 3.73 -1.35
CA VAL A 102 0.21 4.52 -0.60
C VAL A 102 0.42 3.98 0.81
N PHE A 103 -0.63 3.48 1.48
CA PHE A 103 -0.53 2.86 2.79
C PHE A 103 0.44 1.68 2.73
N TRP A 104 0.16 0.66 1.92
CA TRP A 104 1.00 -0.55 1.85
C TRP A 104 2.42 -0.29 1.32
N LEU A 105 2.59 0.68 0.41
CA LEU A 105 3.93 1.10 -0.05
C LEU A 105 4.74 1.79 1.05
N ALA A 106 4.12 2.70 1.79
CA ALA A 106 4.79 3.40 2.88
C ALA A 106 5.04 2.47 4.06
N GLU A 107 4.13 1.54 4.31
CA GLU A 107 4.17 0.56 5.38
C GLU A 107 5.33 -0.44 5.15
N ASP A 108 5.32 -1.23 4.06
CA ASP A 108 6.40 -2.19 3.74
C ASP A 108 7.77 -1.48 3.65
N PHE A 109 7.84 -0.25 3.11
CA PHE A 109 9.09 0.52 3.12
C PHE A 109 9.53 0.94 4.53
N LEU A 110 8.61 1.45 5.35
CA LEU A 110 8.90 1.82 6.75
C LEU A 110 9.23 0.59 7.59
N TRP A 111 8.68 -0.58 7.28
CA TRP A 111 9.07 -1.85 7.87
C TRP A 111 10.57 -2.07 7.68
N PHE A 112 11.08 -2.00 6.44
CA PHE A 112 12.51 -2.15 6.19
C PHE A 112 13.37 -1.04 6.78
N VAL A 113 12.89 0.21 6.82
CA VAL A 113 13.62 1.34 7.40
C VAL A 113 13.74 1.22 8.93
N LEU A 114 12.68 0.77 9.60
CA LEU A 114 12.57 0.79 11.07
C LEU A 114 12.92 -0.56 11.73
N ASN A 115 12.81 -1.69 11.01
CA ASN A 115 13.11 -3.01 11.54
C ASN A 115 14.63 -3.18 11.82
N PRO A 116 15.06 -3.34 13.08
CA PRO A 116 16.48 -3.48 13.42
C PRO A 116 17.17 -4.71 12.80
N ALA A 117 16.41 -5.72 12.38
CA ALA A 117 16.95 -6.91 11.71
C ALA A 117 17.29 -6.67 10.23
N TYR A 118 16.73 -5.61 9.62
CA TYR A 118 16.90 -5.28 8.20
C TYR A 118 17.68 -3.98 8.02
N GLY A 119 17.01 -2.83 8.16
CA GLY A 119 17.50 -1.55 7.66
C GLY A 119 17.62 -1.52 6.13
N LEU A 120 17.82 -0.31 5.58
CA LEU A 120 18.01 -0.12 4.13
C LEU A 120 19.20 -0.91 3.55
N ALA A 121 20.23 -1.19 4.35
CA ALA A 121 21.38 -2.00 3.94
C ALA A 121 21.02 -3.46 3.58
N ARG A 122 19.88 -3.97 4.05
CA ARG A 122 19.37 -5.31 3.74
C ARG A 122 18.15 -5.29 2.82
N PHE A 123 17.69 -4.13 2.35
CA PHE A 123 16.58 -4.05 1.39
C PHE A 123 17.07 -4.44 -0.02
N THR A 124 17.15 -5.76 -0.25
CA THR A 124 17.78 -6.39 -1.42
C THR A 124 17.14 -7.74 -1.72
N PRO A 125 17.14 -8.23 -2.98
CA PRO A 125 16.56 -9.53 -3.34
C PRO A 125 17.11 -10.71 -2.53
N ALA A 126 18.40 -10.65 -2.16
CA ALA A 126 19.08 -11.72 -1.43
C ALA A 126 18.66 -11.84 0.05
N ASN A 127 18.21 -10.74 0.67
CA ASN A 127 17.78 -10.72 2.07
C ASN A 127 16.26 -10.73 2.23
N VAL A 128 15.52 -10.38 1.17
CA VAL A 128 14.06 -10.21 1.18
C VAL A 128 13.40 -11.17 0.18
N PRO A 129 13.48 -12.50 0.40
CA PRO A 129 13.12 -13.51 -0.60
C PRO A 129 11.61 -13.60 -0.89
N TRP A 130 10.76 -12.96 -0.08
CA TRP A 130 9.32 -12.88 -0.33
C TRP A 130 8.93 -11.77 -1.30
N HIS A 131 9.81 -10.81 -1.62
CA HIS A 131 9.60 -9.92 -2.76
C HIS A 131 10.22 -10.60 -4.00
N ILE A 132 9.41 -11.35 -4.76
CA ILE A 132 9.87 -12.25 -5.83
C ILE A 132 10.50 -11.50 -7.01
N HIS A 133 9.93 -10.35 -7.39
CA HIS A 133 10.32 -9.58 -8.56
C HIS A 133 10.87 -8.22 -8.16
N TRP A 134 12.03 -7.86 -8.72
CA TRP A 134 12.71 -6.59 -8.46
C TRP A 134 13.00 -5.85 -9.75
N LEU A 135 12.91 -4.52 -9.69
CA LEU A 135 13.26 -3.62 -10.78
C LEU A 135 14.19 -2.53 -10.23
N GLY A 136 15.47 -2.61 -10.58
CA GLY A 136 16.50 -1.72 -10.04
C GLY A 136 16.67 -1.88 -8.53
N VAL A 137 16.40 -0.81 -7.77
CA VAL A 137 16.67 -0.70 -6.33
C VAL A 137 15.49 -1.10 -5.43
N ALA A 138 14.35 -1.49 -5.99
CA ALA A 138 13.14 -1.83 -5.24
C ALA A 138 12.35 -2.96 -5.92
N PRO A 139 11.46 -3.65 -5.18
CA PRO A 139 10.53 -4.63 -5.73
C PRO A 139 9.70 -4.05 -6.88
N THR A 140 9.32 -4.86 -7.86
CA THR A 140 8.54 -4.41 -9.03
C THR A 140 7.22 -3.75 -8.62
N ASP A 141 6.58 -4.27 -7.56
CA ASP A 141 5.32 -3.78 -7.03
C ASP A 141 5.41 -2.34 -6.51
N TYR A 142 6.59 -1.89 -6.06
CA TYR A 142 6.79 -0.49 -5.64
C TYR A 142 6.54 0.47 -6.79
N TRP A 143 7.06 0.15 -7.96
CA TRP A 143 6.97 1.01 -9.14
C TRP A 143 5.57 0.99 -9.75
N THR A 144 4.96 -0.20 -9.85
CA THR A 144 3.63 -0.37 -10.43
C THR A 144 2.55 0.26 -9.55
N MET A 145 2.56 0.01 -8.23
CA MET A 145 1.62 0.61 -7.29
C MET A 145 1.83 2.13 -7.16
N SER A 146 3.08 2.63 -7.17
CA SER A 146 3.32 4.07 -7.14
C SER A 146 2.76 4.78 -8.37
N ALA A 147 3.01 4.22 -9.57
CA ALA A 147 2.46 4.75 -10.82
C ALA A 147 0.92 4.70 -10.82
N ALA A 148 0.32 3.58 -10.40
CA ALA A 148 -1.12 3.43 -10.30
C ALA A 148 -1.74 4.41 -9.30
N ALA A 149 -1.17 4.56 -8.10
CA ALA A 149 -1.64 5.49 -7.08
C ALA A 149 -1.58 6.95 -7.57
N ILE A 150 -0.50 7.35 -8.25
CA ILE A 150 -0.38 8.68 -8.86
C ILE A 150 -1.51 8.91 -9.88
N VAL A 151 -1.71 7.97 -10.82
CA VAL A 151 -2.77 8.05 -11.83
C VAL A 151 -4.16 8.14 -11.18
N LEU A 152 -4.44 7.30 -10.19
CA LEU A 152 -5.70 7.30 -9.45
C LEU A 152 -5.93 8.59 -8.66
N PHE A 153 -4.89 9.16 -8.02
CA PHE A 153 -4.98 10.47 -7.39
C PHE A 153 -5.28 11.59 -8.39
N PHE A 154 -4.74 11.54 -9.61
CA PHE A 154 -5.11 12.48 -10.68
C PHE A 154 -6.55 12.28 -11.16
N LEU A 155 -6.98 11.05 -11.44
CA LEU A 155 -8.34 10.74 -11.89
C LEU A 155 -9.42 11.02 -10.82
N SER A 156 -9.08 10.89 -9.54
CA SER A 156 -9.98 11.17 -8.41
C SER A 156 -10.31 12.66 -8.21
N ARG A 157 -9.64 13.57 -8.92
CA ARG A 157 -9.89 15.01 -8.82
C ARG A 157 -11.27 15.33 -9.42
N ALA A 158 -12.01 16.22 -8.77
CA ALA A 158 -13.17 16.82 -9.40
C ALA A 158 -12.68 17.67 -10.58
N ARG A 159 -13.31 17.55 -11.76
CA ARG A 159 -13.21 18.63 -12.75
C ARG A 159 -13.89 19.84 -12.12
N GLU A 160 -13.22 20.99 -12.15
CA GLU A 160 -13.90 22.26 -11.98
C GLU A 160 -15.04 22.31 -12.99
N ARG A 161 -16.27 22.54 -12.52
CA ARG A 161 -17.32 22.96 -13.43
C ARG A 161 -16.98 24.40 -13.80
N THR A 162 -16.52 24.60 -15.03
CA THR A 162 -16.67 25.90 -15.68
C THR A 162 -18.17 26.21 -15.69
N SER A 163 -18.60 27.05 -14.75
CA SER A 163 -19.87 27.76 -14.85
C SER A 163 -19.79 28.63 -16.10
N LEU A 164 -20.58 28.26 -17.12
CA LEU A 164 -20.96 29.14 -18.22
C LEU A 164 -21.91 30.22 -17.68
#